data_AF-A0A7C1KC75-F1
#
_entry.id   AF-A0A7C1KC75-F1
#
_cell.length_a   1.000
_cell.length_b   1.000
_cell.length_c   1.000
_cell.angle_alpha   90.00
_cell.angle_beta   90.00
_cell.angle_gamma   90.00
#
_symmetry.space_group_name_H-M   'P 1'
#
loop_
_entity.id
_entity.type
_entity.pdbx_description
1 polymer ?
#
loop_
_entity_poly.entity_id
_entity_poly.type
_entity_poly.pdbx_seq_one_letter_code
_entity_poly.pdbx_strand_id
1 'polypeptide(L)'
;MTPRDGVGAGAWAQAVEQLVRTMGGWCNAHTHLDRANTFAPEFLQHANIDPMGAAGLSLRVKQILVGELHKGPAYQPDNLYARMRAELERMEAAGVREVISFIDATPDIGLVAIHQAARLRDEFRGR
;
A
#
# COMPACT_ATOMS: atom_id res chain seq x y z
N MET A 1 43.58 -3.33 14.64
CA MET A 1 42.91 -2.34 13.77
C MET A 1 42.33 -3.12 12.61
N THR A 2 41.08 -3.52 12.71
CA THR A 2 40.39 -4.33 11.69
C THR A 2 40.22 -3.46 10.43
N PRO A 3 40.58 -3.94 9.23
CA PRO A 3 40.30 -3.21 8.00
C PRO A 3 38.78 -3.00 7.92
N ARG A 4 38.34 -1.74 7.84
CA ARG A 4 36.98 -1.45 7.41
C ARG A 4 37.01 -1.64 5.89
N ASP A 5 36.50 -2.77 5.43
CA ASP A 5 36.38 -3.08 4.01
C ASP A 5 35.58 -1.96 3.35
N GLY A 6 36.28 -1.16 2.55
CA GLY A 6 35.85 0.09 1.93
C GLY A 6 34.91 -0.14 0.75
N VAL A 7 33.87 -0.94 0.94
CA VAL A 7 32.76 -1.02 0.00
C VAL A 7 31.85 0.16 0.36
N GLY A 8 32.00 1.27 -0.37
CA GLY A 8 31.16 2.45 -0.17
C GLY A 8 29.68 2.08 -0.21
N ALA A 9 28.82 2.79 0.53
CA ALA A 9 27.40 2.47 0.68
C ALA A 9 26.66 2.17 -0.64
N GLY A 10 27.09 2.79 -1.76
CA GLY A 10 26.55 2.51 -3.09
C GLY A 10 26.86 1.11 -3.64
N ALA A 11 28.02 0.53 -3.33
CA ALA A 11 28.38 -0.81 -3.79
C ALA A 11 27.62 -1.90 -3.02
N TRP A 12 27.30 -1.68 -1.74
CA TRP A 12 26.39 -2.55 -0.99
C TRP A 12 24.96 -2.49 -1.52
N ALA A 13 24.44 -1.29 -1.81
CA ALA A 13 23.10 -1.14 -2.39
C ALA A 13 22.98 -1.88 -3.73
N GLN A 14 23.98 -1.76 -4.61
CA GLN A 14 24.03 -2.47 -5.89
C GLN A 14 24.10 -3.99 -5.70
N ALA A 15 24.91 -4.47 -4.76
CA ALA A 15 25.02 -5.92 -4.47
C ALA A 15 23.71 -6.50 -3.94
N VAL A 16 23.03 -5.78 -3.03
CA VAL A 16 21.71 -6.18 -2.51
C VAL A 16 20.67 -6.18 -3.62
N GLU A 17 20.64 -5.13 -4.45
CA GLU A 17 19.69 -5.07 -5.57
C GLU A 17 19.88 -6.24 -6.56
N GLN A 18 21.14 -6.55 -6.91
CA GLN A 18 21.45 -7.70 -7.76
C GLN A 18 21.01 -9.02 -7.13
N LEU A 19 21.30 -9.23 -5.84
CA LEU A 19 20.90 -10.44 -5.12
C LEU A 19 19.37 -10.58 -5.07
N VAL A 20 18.64 -9.50 -4.82
CA VAL A 20 17.18 -9.56 -4.81
C VAL A 20 16.63 -9.88 -6.20
N ARG A 21 17.18 -9.29 -7.26
CA ARG A 21 16.79 -9.60 -8.64
C ARG A 21 17.00 -11.08 -8.99
N THR A 22 18.11 -11.69 -8.55
CA THR A 22 18.36 -13.13 -8.79
C THR A 22 17.48 -14.05 -7.95
N MET A 23 16.96 -13.56 -6.82
CA MET A 23 16.00 -14.28 -5.97
C MET A 23 14.52 -14.07 -6.36
N GLY A 24 14.25 -13.43 -7.50
CA GLY A 24 12.88 -13.24 -8.00
C GLY A 24 12.28 -11.86 -7.75
N GLY A 25 13.06 -10.89 -7.26
CA GLY A 25 12.65 -9.50 -7.05
C GLY A 25 12.17 -9.20 -5.62
N TRP A 26 11.79 -7.94 -5.38
CA TRP A 26 11.35 -7.52 -4.05
C TRP A 26 9.96 -8.05 -3.73
N CYS A 27 9.74 -8.46 -2.48
CA CYS A 27 8.42 -8.83 -1.96
C CYS A 27 7.99 -7.78 -0.93
N ASN A 28 6.85 -7.13 -1.16
CA ASN A 28 6.16 -6.33 -0.16
C ASN A 28 5.17 -7.22 0.60
N ALA A 29 5.66 -7.83 1.68
CA ALA A 29 4.95 -8.89 2.39
C ALA A 29 3.79 -8.41 3.28
N HIS A 30 3.54 -7.10 3.39
CA HIS A 30 2.46 -6.57 4.20
C HIS A 30 1.99 -5.19 3.72
N THR A 31 0.81 -5.14 3.12
CA THR A 31 0.18 -3.89 2.66
C THR A 31 -1.30 -3.85 3.02
N HIS A 32 -1.85 -2.63 3.06
CA HIS A 32 -3.29 -2.36 3.02
C HIS A 32 -3.57 -1.51 1.78
N LEU A 33 -3.68 -2.15 0.61
CA LEU A 33 -3.83 -1.45 -0.68
C LEU A 33 -5.12 -0.64 -0.74
N ASP A 34 -6.21 -1.19 -0.23
CA ASP A 34 -7.54 -0.57 -0.17
C ASP A 34 -7.54 0.76 0.60
N ARG A 35 -6.65 0.89 1.59
CA ARG A 35 -6.46 2.10 2.41
C ARG A 35 -5.35 3.04 1.91
N ALA A 36 -4.63 2.70 0.85
CA ALA A 36 -3.47 3.48 0.41
C ALA A 36 -3.84 4.80 -0.29
N ASN A 37 -3.02 5.84 -0.21
CA ASN A 37 -3.29 7.17 -0.82
C ASN A 37 -4.57 7.88 -0.34
N THR A 38 -4.90 7.80 0.95
CA THR A 38 -6.09 8.47 1.52
C THR A 38 -5.75 9.65 2.43
N PHE A 39 -4.55 10.23 2.27
CA PHE A 39 -4.10 11.38 3.05
C PHE A 39 -4.69 12.72 2.59
N ALA A 40 -5.31 12.74 1.41
CA ALA A 40 -5.93 13.93 0.89
C ALA A 40 -7.26 14.23 1.62
N PRO A 41 -7.57 15.50 1.96
CA PRO A 41 -8.70 15.85 2.82
C PRO A 41 -10.05 15.31 2.34
N GLU A 42 -10.27 15.20 1.03
CA GLU A 42 -11.54 14.75 0.43
C GLU A 42 -12.02 13.39 0.94
N PHE A 43 -11.11 12.53 1.40
CA PHE A 43 -11.45 11.20 1.88
C PHE A 43 -12.06 11.18 3.29
N LEU A 44 -11.77 12.20 4.12
CA LEU A 44 -12.22 12.28 5.52
C LEU A 44 -12.91 13.61 5.88
N GLN A 45 -13.06 14.52 4.92
CA GLN A 45 -13.70 15.82 5.12
C GLN A 45 -15.13 15.70 5.66
N HIS A 46 -15.88 14.69 5.23
CA HIS A 46 -17.25 14.43 5.70
C HIS A 46 -17.34 14.12 7.20
N ALA A 47 -16.24 13.63 7.79
CA ALA A 47 -16.12 13.35 9.22
C ALA A 47 -15.45 14.51 9.99
N ASN A 48 -15.12 15.62 9.31
CA ASN A 48 -14.36 16.75 9.85
C ASN A 48 -13.01 16.32 10.45
N ILE A 49 -12.33 15.38 9.79
CA ILE A 49 -11.04 14.86 10.21
C ILE A 49 -9.97 15.29 9.20
N ASP A 50 -8.90 15.90 9.69
CA ASP A 50 -7.68 16.12 8.93
C ASP A 50 -6.81 14.83 8.95
N PRO A 51 -6.59 14.17 7.79
CA PRO A 51 -5.77 12.96 7.73
C PRO A 51 -4.32 13.18 8.23
N MET A 52 -3.76 14.39 8.02
CA MET A 52 -2.39 14.70 8.46
C MET A 52 -2.32 14.84 9.97
N GLY A 53 -3.23 15.60 10.58
CA GLY A 53 -3.38 15.65 12.03
C GLY A 53 -3.64 14.27 12.66
N ALA A 54 -4.33 13.39 11.93
CA ALA A 54 -4.64 12.05 12.40
C ALA A 54 -3.44 11.06 12.31
N ALA A 55 -2.41 11.37 11.53
CA ALA A 55 -1.25 10.50 11.34
C ALA A 55 -0.46 10.26 12.63
N GLY A 56 -0.46 11.23 13.56
CA GLY A 56 0.19 11.14 14.87
C GLY A 56 -0.63 10.41 15.95
N LEU A 57 -1.88 10.04 15.65
CA LEU A 57 -2.77 9.43 16.64
C LEU A 57 -2.42 7.96 16.92
N SER A 58 -2.86 7.47 18.08
CA SER A 58 -2.65 6.06 18.45
C SER A 58 -3.32 5.11 17.48
N LEU A 59 -2.81 3.87 17.38
CA LEU A 59 -3.39 2.84 16.51
C LEU A 59 -4.88 2.64 16.77
N ARG A 60 -5.32 2.66 18.03
CA ARG A 60 -6.74 2.52 18.39
C ARG A 60 -7.59 3.62 17.77
N VAL A 61 -7.08 4.85 17.73
CA VAL A 61 -7.80 5.98 17.12
C VAL A 61 -7.76 5.87 15.59
N LYS A 62 -6.66 5.40 15.01
CA LYS A 62 -6.59 5.13 13.56
C LYS A 62 -7.59 4.08 13.09
N GLN A 63 -7.94 3.10 13.94
CA GLN A 63 -9.00 2.13 13.61
C GLN A 63 -10.39 2.79 13.49
N ILE A 64 -10.65 3.89 14.20
CA ILE A 64 -11.90 4.66 14.03
C ILE A 64 -11.94 5.32 12.66
N LEU A 65 -10.79 5.81 12.18
CA LEU A 65 -10.68 6.47 10.87
C LEU A 65 -11.02 5.54 9.71
N VAL A 66 -10.76 4.24 9.84
CA VAL A 66 -11.11 3.23 8.83
C VAL A 66 -12.62 3.23 8.59
N GLY A 67 -13.42 3.26 9.65
CA GLY A 67 -14.88 3.30 9.54
C GLY A 67 -15.40 4.59 8.89
N GLU A 68 -14.74 5.74 9.10
CA GLU A 68 -15.09 6.96 8.38
C GLU A 68 -14.62 6.90 6.92
N LEU A 69 -13.45 6.31 6.65
CA LEU A 69 -12.94 6.12 5.31
C LEU A 69 -13.90 5.29 4.44
N HIS A 70 -14.53 4.26 5.01
CA HIS A 70 -15.53 3.41 4.36
C HIS A 70 -16.77 4.18 3.90
N LYS A 71 -17.16 5.23 4.63
CA LYS A 71 -18.32 6.07 4.30
C LYS A 71 -18.00 7.11 3.22
N GLY A 72 -16.71 7.37 2.98
CA GLY A 72 -16.22 8.39 2.09
C GLY A 72 -16.06 7.94 0.63
N PRO A 73 -15.54 8.84 -0.23
CA PRO A 73 -15.27 8.53 -1.63
C PRO A 73 -14.20 7.45 -1.84
N ALA A 74 -13.38 7.16 -0.82
CA ALA A 74 -12.31 6.17 -0.89
C ALA A 74 -12.81 4.76 -1.22
N TYR A 75 -13.99 4.37 -0.73
CA TYR A 75 -14.58 3.04 -0.94
C TYR A 75 -15.61 3.01 -2.07
N GLN A 76 -15.71 4.09 -2.86
CA GLN A 76 -16.44 4.04 -4.12
C GLN A 76 -15.64 3.18 -5.13
N PRO A 77 -16.27 2.25 -5.86
CA PRO A 77 -15.58 1.21 -6.63
C PRO A 77 -14.48 1.73 -7.55
N ASP A 78 -14.75 2.79 -8.32
CA ASP A 78 -13.82 3.33 -9.31
C ASP A 78 -12.62 4.02 -8.64
N ASN A 79 -12.87 4.78 -7.55
CA ASN A 79 -11.82 5.44 -6.79
C ASN A 79 -10.91 4.39 -6.12
N LEU A 80 -11.52 3.40 -5.47
CA LEU A 80 -10.82 2.30 -4.80
C LEU A 80 -9.93 1.53 -5.78
N TYR A 81 -10.47 1.14 -6.94
CA TYR A 81 -9.71 0.47 -7.98
C TYR A 81 -8.56 1.33 -8.50
N ALA A 82 -8.82 2.60 -8.83
CA ALA A 82 -7.80 3.51 -9.36
C ALA A 82 -6.65 3.74 -8.35
N ARG A 83 -6.97 3.93 -7.05
CA ARG A 83 -5.96 4.10 -6.00
C ARG A 83 -5.10 2.86 -5.82
N MET A 84 -5.71 1.68 -5.72
CA MET A 84 -4.98 0.42 -5.56
C MET A 84 -4.09 0.13 -6.78
N ARG A 85 -4.61 0.37 -7.99
CA ARG A 85 -3.87 0.23 -9.24
C ARG A 85 -2.61 1.10 -9.24
N ALA A 86 -2.75 2.38 -8.90
CA ALA A 86 -1.63 3.32 -8.90
C ALA A 86 -0.50 2.88 -7.95
N GLU A 87 -0.82 2.28 -6.80
CA GLU A 87 0.19 1.73 -5.90
C GLU A 87 0.87 0.48 -6.44
N LEU A 88 0.13 -0.41 -7.10
CA LEU A 88 0.72 -1.57 -7.76
C LEU A 88 1.67 -1.15 -8.89
N GLU A 89 1.29 -0.18 -9.71
CA GLU A 89 2.15 0.38 -10.77
C GLU A 89 3.41 1.04 -10.19
N ARG A 90 3.28 1.75 -9.07
CA ARG A 90 4.44 2.32 -8.35
C ARG A 90 5.38 1.25 -7.81
N MET A 91 4.84 0.20 -7.21
CA MET A 91 5.61 -0.92 -6.67
C MET A 91 6.33 -1.70 -7.79
N GLU A 92 5.64 -1.97 -8.90
CA GLU A 92 6.24 -2.60 -10.09
C GLU A 92 7.39 -1.75 -10.65
N ALA A 93 7.20 -0.43 -10.76
CA ALA A 93 8.25 0.50 -11.19
C ALA A 93 9.46 0.51 -10.23
N ALA A 94 9.24 0.24 -8.94
CA ALA A 94 10.29 0.07 -7.94
C ALA A 94 10.93 -1.34 -7.92
N GLY A 95 10.49 -2.25 -8.79
CA GLY A 95 11.03 -3.61 -8.91
C GLY A 95 10.44 -4.62 -7.92
N VAL A 96 9.30 -4.30 -7.30
CA VAL A 96 8.52 -5.26 -6.50
C VAL A 96 7.83 -6.25 -7.43
N ARG A 97 7.96 -7.54 -7.11
CA ARG A 97 7.41 -8.67 -7.87
C ARG A 97 6.31 -9.42 -7.14
N GLU A 98 6.24 -9.26 -5.82
CA GLU A 98 5.19 -9.86 -5.01
C GLU A 98 4.65 -8.82 -4.02
N VAL A 99 3.33 -8.76 -3.92
CA VAL A 99 2.64 -7.91 -2.94
C VAL A 99 1.61 -8.76 -2.21
N ILE A 100 1.76 -8.82 -0.89
CA ILE A 100 0.79 -9.43 0.00
C ILE A 100 -0.04 -8.31 0.61
N SER A 101 -1.34 -8.31 0.35
CA SER A 101 -2.25 -7.26 0.81
C SER A 101 -3.39 -7.79 1.65
N PHE A 102 -3.73 -7.03 2.68
CA PHE A 102 -4.87 -7.24 3.55
C PHE A 102 -5.96 -6.26 3.14
N ILE A 103 -7.07 -6.80 2.65
CA ILE A 103 -8.17 -6.05 2.06
C ILE A 103 -9.36 -6.13 3.00
N ASP A 104 -9.95 -4.99 3.30
CA ASP A 104 -11.06 -4.91 4.24
C ASP A 104 -12.32 -5.59 3.68
N ALA A 105 -13.00 -6.31 4.56
CA ALA A 105 -14.29 -6.93 4.32
C ALA A 105 -15.11 -6.80 5.62
N THR A 106 -15.90 -5.74 5.71
CA THR A 106 -16.72 -5.42 6.89
C THR A 106 -18.18 -5.23 6.47
N PRO A 107 -19.15 -5.39 7.40
CA PRO A 107 -20.58 -5.36 7.07
C PRO A 107 -21.05 -4.09 6.34
N ASP A 108 -20.41 -2.95 6.56
CA ASP A 108 -20.74 -1.65 5.98
C ASP A 108 -20.29 -1.48 4.52
N ILE A 109 -19.24 -2.18 4.09
CA ILE A 109 -18.72 -2.13 2.70
C ILE A 109 -18.95 -3.44 1.93
N GLY A 110 -19.38 -4.49 2.62
CA GLY A 110 -19.55 -5.83 2.06
C GLY A 110 -18.25 -6.34 1.43
N LEU A 111 -18.31 -6.67 0.13
CA LEU A 111 -17.19 -7.23 -0.63
C LEU A 111 -16.59 -6.26 -1.65
N VAL A 112 -16.95 -4.98 -1.61
CA VAL A 112 -16.54 -4.01 -2.65
C VAL A 112 -15.02 -3.96 -2.83
N ALA A 113 -14.27 -3.92 -1.73
CA ALA A 113 -12.80 -3.88 -1.76
C ALA A 113 -12.20 -5.20 -2.26
N ILE A 114 -12.74 -6.33 -1.80
CA ILE A 114 -12.33 -7.67 -2.26
C ILE A 114 -12.54 -7.81 -3.77
N HIS A 115 -13.66 -7.34 -4.32
CA HIS A 115 -13.94 -7.42 -5.76
C HIS A 115 -12.96 -6.59 -6.57
N GLN A 116 -12.65 -5.37 -6.14
CA GLN A 116 -11.65 -4.54 -6.84
C GLN A 116 -10.24 -5.12 -6.71
N ALA A 117 -9.86 -5.65 -5.55
CA ALA A 117 -8.56 -6.29 -5.35
C ALA A 117 -8.41 -7.58 -6.17
N ALA A 118 -9.45 -8.40 -6.27
CA ALA A 118 -9.44 -9.61 -7.10
C ALA A 118 -9.27 -9.27 -8.59
N ARG A 119 -9.95 -8.23 -9.08
CA ARG A 119 -9.78 -7.72 -10.45
C ARG A 119 -8.34 -7.30 -10.70
N LEU A 120 -7.72 -6.57 -9.78
CA LEU A 120 -6.31 -6.15 -9.91
C LEU A 120 -5.34 -7.32 -9.81
N ARG A 121 -5.56 -8.28 -8.91
CA ARG A 121 -4.76 -9.51 -8.82
C ARG A 121 -4.72 -10.22 -10.17
N ASP A 122 -5.87 -10.34 -10.83
CA ASP A 122 -5.95 -11.03 -12.10
C ASP A 122 -5.34 -10.21 -13.25
N GLU A 123 -5.46 -8.88 -13.20
CA GLU A 123 -4.80 -7.98 -14.16
C GLU A 123 -3.27 -7.95 -14.03
N PHE A 124 -2.74 -7.97 -12.81
CA PHE A 124 -1.30 -7.92 -12.53
C PHE A 124 -0.65 -9.31 -12.54
N ARG A 125 -1.41 -10.37 -12.78
CA ARG A 125 -0.90 -11.75 -12.76
C ARG A 125 0.22 -11.92 -13.80
N GLY A 126 1.40 -12.30 -13.33
CA GLY A 126 2.56 -12.58 -14.17
C GLY A 126 3.37 -11.35 -14.58
N ARG A 127 3.08 -10.19 -14.01
CA ARG A 127 3.91 -8.98 -14.07
C ARG A 127 4.78 -8.90 -12.81
#